data_AF-Q47BX1-F1
#
_entry.id   AF-Q47BX1-F1
#
_cell.length_a   1.000
_cell.length_b   1.000
_cell.length_c   1.000
_cell.angle_alpha   90.00
_cell.angle_beta   90.00
_cell.angle_gamma   90.00
#
_symmetry.space_group_name_H-M   'P 1'
#
loop_
_entity.id
_entity.type
_entity.pdbx_description
1 polymer ?
#
loop_
_entity_poly.entity_id
_entity_poly.type
_entity_poly.pdbx_seq_one_letter_code
_entity_poly.pdbx_strand_id
1 'polypeptide(L)'
;MKSLSLLLAALLAAPLHAFAVDAVKIDVYLAGTLEQSVSLVGPNSTVKFSPRDTPSTTCELRLIAPEPVIVEMKETSTDGSKEVAGRAKLLSSGSSFAVSEIKGAKFRSPYVLVRRD
;
A
#
# COMPACT_ATOMS: atom_id res chain seq x y z
N MET A 1 -34.49 -41.04 6.10
CA MET A 1 -33.76 -39.93 6.75
C MET A 1 -32.28 -39.83 6.39
N LYS A 2 -31.79 -40.45 5.30
CA LYS A 2 -30.34 -40.44 4.92
C LYS A 2 -29.99 -39.48 3.78
N SER A 3 -30.97 -39.04 3.00
CA SER A 3 -30.77 -38.15 1.84
C SER A 3 -30.59 -36.68 2.22
N LEU A 4 -31.15 -36.24 3.35
CA LEU A 4 -31.07 -34.85 3.79
C LEU A 4 -29.63 -34.44 4.20
N SER A 5 -28.91 -35.34 4.88
CA SER A 5 -27.50 -35.11 5.25
C SER A 5 -26.56 -35.01 4.05
N LEU A 6 -26.85 -35.74 2.96
CA LEU A 6 -26.02 -35.72 1.75
C LEU A 6 -26.20 -34.42 0.97
N LEU A 7 -27.42 -33.86 0.92
CA LEU A 7 -27.68 -32.55 0.31
C LEU A 7 -27.03 -31.41 1.09
N LEU A 8 -27.03 -31.47 2.43
CA LEU A 8 -26.42 -30.44 3.26
C LEU A 8 -24.89 -30.42 3.15
N ALA A 9 -24.25 -31.60 3.05
CA ALA A 9 -22.80 -31.71 2.85
C ALA A 9 -22.35 -31.17 1.48
N ALA A 10 -23.16 -31.36 0.44
CA ALA A 10 -22.86 -30.82 -0.89
C ALA A 10 -22.95 -29.28 -0.96
N LEU A 11 -23.85 -28.66 -0.20
CA LEU A 11 -23.98 -27.20 -0.17
C LEU A 11 -22.82 -26.52 0.57
N LEU A 12 -22.23 -27.19 1.56
CA LEU A 12 -21.07 -26.69 2.32
C LEU A 12 -19.75 -26.82 1.55
N ALA A 13 -19.72 -27.68 0.53
CA ALA A 13 -18.60 -27.84 -0.40
C ALA A 13 -18.65 -26.84 -1.58
N ALA A 14 -19.62 -25.90 -1.58
CA ALA A 14 -19.57 -24.79 -2.51
C ALA A 14 -18.25 -24.04 -2.28
N PRO A 15 -17.38 -23.90 -3.31
CA PRO A 15 -16.19 -23.10 -3.18
C PRO A 15 -16.67 -21.68 -2.90
N LEU A 16 -16.46 -21.23 -1.66
CA LEU A 16 -16.48 -19.82 -1.35
C LEU A 16 -15.44 -19.23 -2.30
N HIS A 17 -15.91 -18.55 -3.35
CA HIS A 17 -15.05 -17.82 -4.24
C HIS A 17 -14.41 -16.75 -3.37
N ALA A 18 -13.20 -17.04 -2.89
CA ALA A 18 -12.37 -16.06 -2.23
C ALA A 18 -12.17 -14.99 -3.29
N PHE A 19 -12.85 -13.85 -3.14
CA PHE A 19 -12.60 -12.68 -3.96
C PHE A 19 -11.12 -12.35 -3.75
N ALA A 20 -10.30 -12.68 -4.74
CA ALA A 20 -8.94 -12.19 -4.81
C ALA A 20 -9.06 -10.66 -4.88
N VAL A 21 -8.81 -10.00 -3.75
CA VAL A 21 -8.60 -8.56 -3.76
C VAL A 21 -7.29 -8.36 -4.52
N ASP A 22 -7.36 -7.73 -5.70
CA ASP A 22 -6.18 -7.43 -6.49
C ASP A 22 -5.18 -6.64 -5.64
N ALA A 23 -3.96 -7.17 -5.56
CA ALA A 23 -2.92 -6.58 -4.78
C ALA A 23 -2.42 -5.31 -5.46
N VAL A 24 -2.47 -4.18 -4.77
CA VAL A 24 -1.93 -2.92 -5.26
C VAL A 24 -0.42 -2.94 -5.08
N LYS A 25 0.32 -2.96 -6.19
CA LYS A 25 1.79 -2.90 -6.17
C LYS A 25 2.25 -1.45 -6.30
N ILE A 26 3.13 -1.04 -5.40
CA ILE A 26 3.71 0.30 -5.39
C ILE A 26 5.21 0.19 -5.23
N ASP A 27 5.92 0.81 -6.15
CA ASP A 27 7.35 1.02 -6.03
C ASP A 27 7.62 2.41 -5.46
N VAL A 28 8.55 2.49 -4.52
CA VAL A 28 9.02 3.72 -3.90
C VAL A 28 10.43 3.98 -4.38
N TYR A 29 10.62 5.11 -5.05
CA TYR A 29 11.91 5.57 -5.54
C TYR A 29 12.42 6.76 -4.73
N LEU A 30 13.73 6.81 -4.52
CA LEU A 30 14.44 7.95 -3.97
C LEU A 30 15.63 8.26 -4.88
N ALA A 31 15.73 9.50 -5.35
CA ALA A 31 16.82 9.94 -6.25
C ALA A 31 17.03 9.04 -7.49
N GLY A 32 15.97 8.38 -7.99
CA GLY A 32 16.03 7.47 -9.13
C GLY A 32 16.37 6.01 -8.78
N THR A 33 16.68 5.72 -7.52
CA THR A 33 16.95 4.36 -7.02
C THR A 33 15.68 3.75 -6.43
N LEU A 34 15.43 2.46 -6.71
CA LEU A 34 14.33 1.71 -6.09
C LEU A 34 14.68 1.40 -4.63
N GLU A 35 13.96 2.03 -3.70
CA GLU A 35 14.12 1.81 -2.27
C GLU A 35 13.34 0.59 -1.81
N GLN A 36 12.05 0.54 -2.18
CA GLN A 36 11.15 -0.52 -1.74
C GLN A 36 10.10 -0.80 -2.80
N SER A 37 9.79 -2.09 -2.98
CA SER A 37 8.60 -2.53 -3.70
C SER A 37 7.61 -3.12 -2.70
N VAL A 38 6.37 -2.67 -2.74
CA VAL A 38 5.33 -3.01 -1.78
C VAL A 38 4.13 -3.61 -2.50
N SER A 39 3.55 -4.65 -1.92
CA SER A 39 2.28 -5.23 -2.35
C SER A 39 1.26 -5.07 -1.22
N LEU A 40 0.24 -4.26 -1.44
CA LEU A 40 -0.81 -3.93 -0.47
C LEU A 40 -2.10 -4.64 -0.84
N VAL A 41 -2.61 -5.50 0.06
CA VAL A 41 -3.82 -6.29 -0.16
C VAL A 41 -4.91 -5.82 0.80
N GLY A 42 -5.96 -5.22 0.25
CA GLY A 42 -7.14 -4.77 1.00
C GLY A 42 -7.00 -3.39 1.67
N PRO A 43 -8.13 -2.74 2.00
CA PRO A 43 -8.13 -1.42 2.62
C PRO A 43 -7.40 -1.41 3.97
N ASN A 44 -6.69 -0.33 4.26
CA ASN A 44 -5.85 -0.12 5.44
C ASN A 44 -4.65 -1.07 5.60
N SER A 45 -4.36 -1.90 4.58
CA SER A 45 -3.11 -2.65 4.56
C SER A 45 -1.93 -1.68 4.61
N THR A 46 -0.92 -2.03 5.40
CA THR A 46 0.16 -1.13 5.78
C THR A 46 1.49 -1.87 5.69
N VAL A 47 2.52 -1.19 5.18
CA VAL A 47 3.90 -1.67 5.21
C VAL A 47 4.80 -0.58 5.76
N LYS A 48 5.79 -0.99 6.56
CA LYS A 48 6.85 -0.12 7.08
C LYS A 48 8.19 -0.55 6.52
N PHE A 49 9.02 0.41 6.16
CA PHE A 49 10.38 0.19 5.68
C PHE A 49 11.26 1.39 6.02
N SER A 50 12.56 1.19 5.97
CA SER A 50 13.55 2.26 6.13
C SER A 50 14.33 2.37 4.82
N PRO A 51 14.33 3.55 4.16
CA PRO A 51 15.12 3.77 2.95
C PRO A 51 16.61 3.53 3.22
N ARG A 52 17.31 2.92 2.27
CA ARG A 52 18.73 2.55 2.40
C ARG A 52 19.61 3.77 2.63
N ASP A 53 19.37 4.83 1.86
CA ASP A 53 20.17 6.06 1.91
C ASP A 53 19.70 7.04 3.00
N THR A 54 18.62 6.72 3.73
CA THR A 54 18.11 7.56 4.84
C THR A 54 17.78 6.71 6.08
N PRO A 55 18.80 6.12 6.74
CA PRO A 55 18.59 5.17 7.85
C PRO A 55 18.00 5.81 9.12
N SER A 56 17.99 7.14 9.23
CA SER A 56 17.35 7.88 10.32
C SER A 56 15.86 8.16 10.09
N THR A 57 15.24 7.52 9.09
CA THR A 57 13.81 7.66 8.80
C THR A 57 13.14 6.30 8.60
N THR A 58 11.92 6.20 9.11
CA THR A 58 11.01 5.09 8.85
C THR A 58 9.87 5.61 8.01
N CYS A 59 9.65 4.97 6.86
CA CYS A 59 8.52 5.22 5.98
C CYS A 59 7.44 4.16 6.20
N GLU A 60 6.20 4.60 6.22
CA GLU A 60 5.02 3.76 6.32
C GLU A 60 4.10 4.09 5.15
N LEU A 61 3.76 3.07 4.35
CA LEU A 61 2.75 3.18 3.30
C LEU A 61 1.48 2.47 3.75
N ARG A 62 0.35 3.17 3.68
CA ARG A 62 -0.97 2.64 3.99
C ARG A 62 -1.90 2.78 2.80
N LEU A 63 -2.54 1.69 2.38
CA LEU A 63 -3.56 1.71 1.35
C LEU A 63 -4.86 2.25 1.93
N ILE A 64 -5.31 3.42 1.47
CA ILE A 64 -6.58 4.02 1.90
C ILE A 64 -7.72 3.51 1.02
N ALA A 65 -7.50 3.47 -0.29
CA ALA A 65 -8.48 2.97 -1.25
C ALA A 65 -7.78 2.23 -2.40
N PRO A 66 -8.31 1.08 -2.85
CA PRO A 66 -7.73 0.32 -3.95
C PRO A 66 -8.05 0.90 -5.35
N GLU A 67 -9.19 1.56 -5.54
CA GLU A 67 -9.56 2.12 -6.84
C GLU A 67 -10.39 3.42 -6.73
N PRO A 68 -9.89 4.57 -7.22
CA PRO A 68 -8.49 4.80 -7.64
C PRO A 68 -7.54 4.56 -6.46
N VAL A 69 -6.29 4.18 -6.74
CA VAL A 69 -5.32 3.89 -5.68
C VAL A 69 -5.03 5.17 -4.90
N ILE A 70 -5.41 5.19 -3.63
CA ILE A 70 -5.05 6.25 -2.69
C ILE A 70 -4.18 5.62 -1.63
N VAL A 71 -2.96 6.13 -1.52
CA VAL A 71 -2.03 5.72 -0.46
C VAL A 71 -1.67 6.89 0.41
N GLU A 72 -1.56 6.61 1.70
CA GLU A 72 -0.99 7.51 2.66
C GLU A 72 0.44 7.09 2.93
N MET A 73 1.37 8.03 2.73
CA MET A 73 2.75 7.87 3.13
C MET A 73 2.98 8.66 4.40
N LYS A 74 3.51 8.00 5.42
CA LYS A 74 3.98 8.61 6.66
C LYS A 74 5.49 8.43 6.76
N GLU A 75 6.20 9.49 7.06
CA GLU A 75 7.63 9.47 7.36
C GLU A 75 7.81 9.90 8.82
N THR A 76 8.43 9.03 9.61
CA THR A 76 8.77 9.26 11.01
C THR A 76 10.29 9.25 11.13
N SER A 77 10.84 10.29 11.75
CA SER A 77 12.25 10.32 12.13
C SER A 77 12.53 9.31 13.25
N THR A 78 13.72 8.69 13.27
CA THR A 78 14.07 7.63 14.25
C THR A 78 14.06 8.10 15.71
N ASP A 79 14.22 9.40 15.93
CA ASP A 79 14.10 10.05 17.23
C ASP A 79 12.63 10.30 17.65
N GLY A 80 11.66 9.98 16.78
CA GLY A 80 10.23 10.20 16.99
C GLY A 80 9.80 11.67 17.04
N SER A 81 10.73 12.61 16.84
CA SER A 81 10.51 14.03 17.06
C SER A 81 9.69 14.69 15.96
N LYS A 82 9.70 14.09 14.77
CA LYS A 82 9.04 14.63 13.59
C LYS A 82 8.34 13.51 12.82
N GLU A 83 7.04 13.67 12.67
CA GLU A 83 6.20 12.85 11.82
C GLU A 83 5.55 13.73 10.76
N VAL A 84 5.58 13.27 9.51
CA VAL A 84 4.83 13.89 8.43
C VAL A 84 4.05 12.82 7.70
N ALA A 85 2.79 13.11 7.39
CA ALA A 85 1.93 12.22 6.64
C ALA A 85 1.31 12.97 5.47
N GLY A 86 1.13 12.26 4.37
CA GLY A 86 0.61 12.81 3.14
C GLY A 86 -0.12 11.76 2.34
N ARG A 87 -1.14 12.16 1.58
CA ARG A 87 -1.89 11.26 0.71
C ARG A 87 -1.54 11.53 -0.74
N ALA A 88 -1.24 10.46 -1.46
CA ALA A 88 -1.02 10.45 -2.89
C ALA A 88 -2.14 9.67 -3.58
N LYS A 89 -2.60 10.19 -4.72
CA LYS A 89 -3.61 9.55 -5.56
C LYS A 89 -2.95 9.10 -6.86
N LEU A 90 -2.92 7.78 -7.07
CA LEU A 90 -2.36 7.12 -8.25
C LEU A 90 -3.51 6.68 -9.15
N LEU A 91 -3.73 7.43 -10.23
CA LEU A 91 -4.95 7.33 -11.05
C LEU A 91 -5.03 6.03 -11.85
N SER A 92 -3.91 5.62 -12.45
CA SER A 92 -3.84 4.48 -13.34
C SER A 92 -2.60 3.66 -13.07
N SER A 93 -2.58 2.44 -13.61
CA SER A 93 -1.35 1.66 -13.62
C SER A 93 -0.24 2.38 -14.40
N GLY A 94 0.99 2.26 -13.94
CA GLY A 94 2.14 3.03 -14.43
C GLY A 94 2.18 4.50 -13.98
N SER A 95 1.14 5.00 -13.29
CA SER A 95 1.17 6.39 -12.80
C SER A 95 2.18 6.55 -11.67
N SER A 96 2.79 7.74 -11.64
CA SER A 96 3.73 8.14 -10.59
C SER A 96 3.24 9.39 -9.87
N PHE A 97 3.62 9.54 -8.61
CA PHE A 97 3.32 10.71 -7.79
C PHE A 97 4.53 11.09 -6.95
N ALA A 98 5.00 12.34 -7.08
CA ALA A 98 6.08 12.87 -6.26
C ALA A 98 5.52 13.37 -4.92
N VAL A 99 6.02 12.85 -3.79
CA VAL A 99 5.48 13.21 -2.46
C VAL A 99 5.73 14.68 -2.10
N SER A 100 6.68 15.33 -2.77
CA SER A 100 6.91 16.78 -2.66
C SER A 100 5.73 17.63 -3.15
N GLU A 101 4.84 17.06 -3.97
CA GLU A 101 3.65 17.75 -4.47
C GLU A 101 2.46 17.70 -3.48
N ILE A 102 2.60 16.97 -2.37
CA ILE A 102 1.55 16.87 -1.35
C ILE A 102 1.43 18.21 -0.61
N LYS A 103 0.29 18.89 -0.81
CA LYS A 103 -0.01 20.14 -0.14
C LYS A 103 -0.03 19.94 1.39
N GLY A 104 0.76 20.73 2.11
CA GLY A 104 0.81 20.72 3.57
C GLY A 104 1.71 19.64 4.20
N ALA A 105 2.30 18.74 3.40
CA ALA A 105 3.25 17.75 3.88
C ALA A 105 4.66 18.07 3.36
N LYS A 106 5.62 18.23 4.27
CA LYS A 106 7.04 18.42 3.94
C LYS A 106 7.84 17.20 4.37
N PHE A 107 7.92 16.22 3.47
CA PHE A 107 8.81 15.07 3.58
C PHE A 107 10.27 15.52 3.57
N ARG A 108 11.12 14.82 4.31
CA ARG A 108 12.55 15.06 4.37
C ARG A 108 13.22 14.71 3.04
N SER A 109 12.73 13.65 2.41
CA SER A 109 13.27 13.10 1.17
C SER A 109 12.24 13.17 0.03
N PRO A 110 12.68 13.44 -1.21
CA PRO A 110 11.78 13.58 -2.36
C PRO A 110 11.41 12.22 -2.95
N TYR A 111 10.61 11.43 -2.22
CA TYR A 111 10.16 10.13 -2.71
C TYR A 111 9.23 10.25 -3.91
N VAL A 112 9.29 9.26 -4.79
CA VAL A 112 8.35 9.08 -5.90
C VAL A 112 7.65 7.74 -5.74
N LEU A 113 6.33 7.76 -5.69
CA LEU A 113 5.48 6.58 -5.61
C LEU A 113 5.04 6.20 -7.02
N VAL A 114 5.23 4.96 -7.43
CA VAL A 114 4.84 4.46 -8.76
C VAL A 114 3.88 3.30 -8.58
N ARG A 115 2.67 3.39 -9.14
CA ARG A 115 1.74 2.26 -9.21
C ARG A 115 2.21 1.30 -10.30
N ARG A 116 2.50 0.06 -9.91
CA ARG A 116 2.82 -1.00 -10.86
C ARG A 116 1.57 -1.76 -11.31
N ASP A 117 1.71 -2.39 -12.48
CA ASP A 117 0.76 -3.31 -13.09
C ASP A 117 0.60 -4.63 -12.31
#